data_AF-A0A3D8YHV8-F1
#
_entry.id   AF-A0A3D8YHV8-F1
#
_cell.length_a   1.000
_cell.length_b   1.000
_cell.length_c   1.000
_cell.angle_alpha   90.00
_cell.angle_beta   90.00
_cell.angle_gamma   90.00
#
_symmetry.space_group_name_H-M   'P 1'
#
loop_
_entity.id
_entity.type
_entity.pdbx_description
1 polymer ?
#
loop_
_entity_poly.entity_id
_entity_poly.type
_entity_poly.pdbx_seq_one_letter_code
_entity_poly.pdbx_strand_id
1 'polypeptide(L)'
;MTVRKVKIYPGQTIKVNIDYAYSLNQGSFIRTGQVDEGAFFLAYFSSRITGYDDVDSWSEYPYTGHDAFYNDYGSYDVDITVPGNYQVWAAGDLTNSDKVYSPKFVERIRQAEKQDEVKNTITQTDITTGGITLNSGGLNTWKFHADDDTDFAFSISNHHIWKAASVLVDPKTGRGTRDQFG
;
A
#
# COMPACT_ATOMS: atom_id res chain seq x y z
N MET A 1 13.77 -9.86 16.42
CA MET A 1 13.39 -10.08 17.84
C MET A 1 12.77 -11.46 17.95
N THR A 2 13.12 -12.25 18.97
CA THR A 2 12.56 -13.61 19.16
C THR A 2 11.85 -13.71 20.50
N VAL A 3 10.56 -14.07 20.52
CA VAL A 3 9.77 -14.21 21.75
C VAL A 3 9.73 -15.69 22.17
N ARG A 4 10.64 -16.09 23.08
CA ARG A 4 10.85 -17.50 23.44
C ARG A 4 9.86 -18.11 24.44
N LYS A 5 8.89 -17.34 24.96
CA LYS A 5 8.02 -17.77 26.09
C LYS A 5 6.57 -18.07 25.72
N VAL A 6 6.17 -17.93 24.46
CA VAL A 6 4.79 -18.18 24.02
C VAL A 6 4.79 -19.46 23.17
N LYS A 7 4.14 -20.52 23.66
CA LYS A 7 3.87 -21.73 22.87
C LYS A 7 2.52 -21.55 22.17
N ILE A 8 2.48 -21.83 20.88
CA ILE A 8 1.26 -21.79 20.06
C ILE A 8 1.03 -23.24 19.60
N TYR A 9 -0.09 -23.83 20.00
CA TYR A 9 -0.45 -25.19 19.57
C TYR A 9 -1.25 -25.15 18.25
N PRO A 10 -1.35 -26.27 17.51
CA PRO A 10 -2.12 -26.33 16.27
C PRO A 10 -3.56 -25.82 16.45
N GLY A 11 -4.01 -24.98 15.52
CA GLY A 11 -5.34 -24.36 15.54
C GLY A 11 -5.50 -23.20 16.54
N GLN A 12 -4.45 -22.83 17.28
CA GLN A 12 -4.48 -21.65 18.14
C GLN A 12 -4.13 -20.38 17.38
N THR A 13 -4.72 -19.27 17.83
CA THR A 13 -4.45 -17.93 17.32
C THR A 13 -3.80 -17.09 18.41
N ILE A 14 -2.84 -16.27 18.02
CA ILE A 14 -2.28 -15.23 18.89
C ILE A 14 -2.40 -13.87 18.21
N LYS A 15 -2.49 -12.81 19.03
CA LYS A 15 -2.41 -11.42 18.55
C LYS A 15 -1.06 -10.84 18.94
N VAL A 16 -0.35 -10.31 17.95
CA VAL A 16 0.94 -9.63 18.13
C VAL A 16 0.73 -8.16 17.79
N ASN A 17 1.20 -7.27 18.66
CA ASN A 17 1.22 -5.83 18.41
C ASN A 17 2.67 -5.35 18.47
N ILE A 18 3.09 -4.55 17.50
CA ILE A 18 4.46 -4.05 17.37
C ILE A 18 4.39 -2.57 17.02
N ASP A 19 5.04 -1.75 17.85
CA ASP A 19 5.28 -0.35 17.56
C ASP A 19 6.75 -0.19 17.15
N TYR A 20 6.98 0.48 16.03
CA TYR A 20 8.33 0.71 15.51
C TYR A 20 8.39 2.03 14.74
N ALA A 21 9.61 2.55 14.60
CA ALA A 21 9.90 3.73 13.80
C ALA A 21 11.27 3.55 13.15
N TYR A 22 11.40 4.06 11.92
CA TYR A 22 12.65 4.07 11.18
C TYR A 22 12.69 5.27 10.23
N SER A 23 13.90 5.70 9.89
CA SER A 23 14.11 6.76 8.90
C SER A 23 14.25 6.13 7.51
N LEU A 24 13.54 6.69 6.52
CA LEU A 24 13.69 6.27 5.14
C LEU A 24 15.07 6.69 4.61
N ASN A 25 15.70 5.76 3.89
CA ASN A 25 16.91 5.99 3.13
C ASN A 25 16.65 6.91 1.94
N GLN A 26 17.59 7.82 1.67
CA GLN A 26 17.56 8.71 0.50
C GLN A 26 18.24 8.04 -0.69
N GLY A 27 17.63 8.12 -1.88
CA GLY A 27 18.26 7.71 -3.14
C GLY A 27 18.41 6.19 -3.35
N SER A 28 17.72 5.37 -2.55
CA SER A 28 17.69 3.92 -2.75
C SER A 28 16.41 3.51 -3.47
N PHE A 29 16.57 2.94 -4.66
CA PHE A 29 15.47 2.33 -5.42
C PHE A 29 15.24 0.85 -5.07
N ILE A 30 16.00 0.30 -4.12
CA ILE A 30 15.82 -1.09 -3.70
C ILE A 30 14.64 -1.15 -2.73
N ARG A 31 13.44 -1.27 -3.30
CA ARG A 31 12.19 -1.69 -2.65
C ARG A 31 11.62 -0.78 -1.54
N THR A 32 12.41 0.12 -0.94
CA THR A 32 11.93 1.17 -0.03
C THR A 32 12.87 2.37 -0.10
N GLY A 33 12.31 3.57 0.03
CA GLY A 33 13.08 4.80 0.14
C GLY A 33 12.39 6.03 -0.43
N GLN A 34 13.10 7.15 -0.33
CA GLN A 34 12.76 8.37 -1.04
C GLN A 34 13.09 8.20 -2.52
N VAL A 35 12.09 8.34 -3.39
CA VAL A 35 12.24 8.28 -4.85
C VAL A 35 12.79 9.62 -5.34
N ASP A 36 12.21 10.72 -4.85
CA ASP A 36 12.64 12.10 -5.08
C ASP A 36 12.10 13.04 -3.97
N GLU A 37 12.30 14.34 -4.09
CA GLU A 37 11.79 15.30 -3.12
C GLU A 37 10.26 15.37 -3.13
N GLY A 38 9.66 14.79 -2.09
CA GLY A 38 8.21 14.76 -1.94
C GLY A 38 7.56 13.48 -2.44
N ALA A 39 8.30 12.52 -3.00
CA ALA A 39 7.82 11.18 -3.32
C ALA A 39 8.60 10.07 -2.60
N PHE A 40 7.85 9.12 -2.02
CA PHE A 40 8.41 8.00 -1.27
C PHE A 40 7.71 6.71 -1.66
N PHE A 41 8.46 5.61 -1.66
CA PHE A 41 7.95 4.27 -1.88
C PHE A 41 8.34 3.38 -0.70
N LEU A 42 7.38 2.62 -0.18
CA LEU A 42 7.53 1.77 0.98
C LEU A 42 6.99 0.37 0.64
N ALA A 43 7.88 -0.56 0.33
CA ALA A 43 7.60 -1.99 0.41
C ALA A 43 8.35 -2.59 1.62
N TYR A 44 7.87 -3.74 2.11
CA TYR A 44 8.48 -4.45 3.25
C TYR A 44 8.61 -3.62 4.53
N PHE A 45 7.76 -2.59 4.69
CA PHE A 45 7.80 -1.70 5.83
C PHE A 45 7.25 -2.36 7.10
N SER A 46 6.29 -3.28 6.96
CA SER A 46 5.57 -3.88 8.09
C SER A 46 6.42 -4.95 8.79
N SER A 47 6.36 -4.97 10.12
CA SER A 47 6.92 -6.08 10.89
C SER A 47 6.13 -7.35 10.62
N ARG A 48 6.81 -8.43 10.21
CA ARG A 48 6.17 -9.71 9.85
C ARG A 48 6.61 -10.84 10.75
N ILE A 49 5.71 -11.80 10.92
CA ILE A 49 6.03 -13.11 11.49
C ILE A 49 6.60 -13.95 10.34
N THR A 50 7.75 -14.56 10.54
CA THR A 50 8.39 -15.41 9.54
C THR A 50 7.57 -16.67 9.25
N GLY A 51 7.66 -17.24 8.05
CA GLY A 51 6.96 -18.48 7.71
C GLY A 51 7.43 -19.67 8.56
N TYR A 52 6.52 -20.63 8.79
CA TYR A 52 6.82 -21.91 9.44
C TYR A 52 6.70 -23.04 8.41
N ASP A 53 7.79 -23.76 8.19
CA ASP A 53 7.86 -24.95 7.34
C ASP A 53 7.88 -26.22 8.23
N ASP A 54 7.25 -27.31 7.78
CA ASP A 54 7.26 -28.60 8.49
C ASP A 54 8.61 -29.33 8.38
N VAL A 55 9.46 -28.95 7.43
CA VAL A 55 10.84 -29.45 7.26
C VAL A 55 11.83 -28.59 8.05
N ASP A 56 11.84 -27.28 7.81
CA ASP A 56 12.87 -26.37 8.32
C ASP A 56 12.43 -25.55 9.56
N SER A 57 11.21 -25.77 10.06
CA SER A 57 10.60 -24.99 11.17
C SER A 57 10.50 -23.49 10.83
N TRP A 58 10.57 -22.60 11.82
CA TRP A 58 10.51 -21.16 11.58
C TRP A 58 11.72 -20.69 10.78
N SER A 59 11.50 -19.97 9.69
CA SER A 59 12.60 -19.40 8.90
C SER A 59 13.32 -18.29 9.69
N GLU A 60 14.54 -18.56 10.16
CA GLU A 60 15.33 -17.62 10.98
C GLU A 60 16.25 -16.72 10.13
N TYR A 61 16.19 -16.81 8.81
CA TYR A 61 17.08 -16.08 7.92
C TYR A 61 16.79 -14.56 7.94
N PRO A 62 17.78 -13.71 8.24
CA PRO A 62 17.60 -12.27 8.18
C PRO A 62 17.46 -11.80 6.73
N TYR A 63 16.57 -10.83 6.50
CA TYR A 63 16.42 -10.22 5.19
C TYR A 63 17.68 -9.43 4.80
N THR A 64 18.28 -9.79 3.66
CA THR A 64 19.53 -9.19 3.14
C THR A 64 19.29 -8.14 2.06
N GLY A 65 18.03 -7.87 1.68
CA GLY A 65 17.68 -6.85 0.68
C GLY A 65 17.54 -7.37 -0.76
N HIS A 66 18.21 -8.47 -1.11
CA HIS A 66 18.29 -8.96 -2.49
C HIS A 66 17.23 -10.03 -2.81
N ASP A 67 16.91 -10.87 -1.83
CA ASP A 67 15.99 -11.98 -2.03
C ASP A 67 14.54 -11.53 -1.82
N ALA A 68 13.58 -12.10 -2.55
CA ALA A 68 12.17 -11.91 -2.25
C ALA A 68 11.82 -12.75 -1.00
N PHE A 69 10.89 -12.29 -0.17
CA PHE A 69 10.43 -13.09 0.96
C PHE A 69 9.69 -14.33 0.47
N TYR A 70 9.88 -15.46 1.16
CA TYR A 70 8.96 -16.57 1.12
C TYR A 70 7.78 -16.21 2.04
N ASN A 71 6.69 -15.71 1.46
CA ASN A 71 5.54 -15.18 2.19
C ASN A 71 4.31 -16.08 2.02
N ASP A 72 3.59 -16.26 3.12
CA ASP A 72 2.21 -16.73 3.09
C ASP A 72 1.26 -15.60 2.65
N TYR A 73 0.09 -15.99 2.15
CA TYR A 73 -0.99 -15.07 1.83
C TYR A 73 -1.68 -14.57 3.09
N GLY A 74 -2.09 -13.29 3.09
CA GLY A 74 -2.79 -12.66 4.20
C GLY A 74 -3.79 -11.60 3.76
N SER A 75 -4.60 -11.16 4.73
CA SER A 75 -5.48 -9.99 4.59
C SER A 75 -4.88 -8.80 5.34
N TYR A 76 -4.98 -7.61 4.75
CA TYR A 76 -4.38 -6.38 5.25
C TYR A 76 -5.45 -5.28 5.37
N ASP A 77 -5.61 -4.75 6.58
CA ASP A 77 -6.29 -3.48 6.84
C ASP A 77 -5.24 -2.44 7.20
N VAL A 78 -5.05 -1.43 6.34
CA VAL A 78 -3.95 -0.47 6.47
C VAL A 78 -4.46 0.96 6.50
N ASP A 79 -4.15 1.66 7.60
CA ASP A 79 -4.41 3.08 7.80
C ASP A 79 -3.10 3.88 7.62
N ILE A 80 -3.02 4.71 6.58
CA ILE A 80 -1.83 5.53 6.25
C ILE A 80 -2.16 7.00 6.48
N THR A 81 -1.46 7.67 7.39
CA THR A 81 -1.67 9.10 7.68
C THR A 81 -0.53 9.95 7.12
N VAL A 82 -0.85 10.92 6.26
CA VAL A 82 0.11 11.82 5.60
C VAL A 82 -0.37 13.26 5.61
N PRO A 83 0.50 14.26 5.37
CA PRO A 83 0.09 15.64 5.20
C PRO A 83 -0.94 15.81 4.08
N GLY A 84 -1.80 16.81 4.23
CA GLY A 84 -2.98 17.03 3.41
C GLY A 84 -2.72 17.11 1.92
N ASN A 85 -1.58 17.70 1.55
CA ASN A 85 -1.14 17.87 0.17
C ASN A 85 -0.50 16.61 -0.43
N TYR A 86 -0.40 15.51 0.30
CA TYR A 86 0.06 14.22 -0.21
C TYR A 86 -1.11 13.34 -0.62
N GLN A 87 -0.88 12.55 -1.65
CA GLN A 87 -1.73 11.48 -2.10
C GLN A 87 -1.05 10.14 -1.80
N VAL A 88 -1.83 9.09 -1.54
CA VAL A 88 -1.32 7.76 -1.20
C VAL A 88 -1.82 6.74 -2.21
N TRP A 89 -0.88 6.06 -2.85
CA TRP A 89 -1.16 4.88 -3.66
C TRP A 89 -0.71 3.64 -2.91
N ALA A 90 -1.46 2.55 -3.00
CA ALA A 90 -1.10 1.31 -2.34
C ALA A 90 -1.66 0.10 -3.08
N ALA A 91 -1.15 -1.07 -2.72
CA ALA A 91 -1.81 -2.34 -2.97
C ALA A 91 -3.21 -2.37 -2.33
N GLY A 92 -4.10 -3.20 -2.87
CA GLY A 92 -5.48 -3.31 -2.43
C GLY A 92 -6.38 -2.12 -2.80
N ASP A 93 -7.55 -2.10 -2.18
CA ASP A 93 -8.65 -1.19 -2.49
C ASP A 93 -8.73 -0.04 -1.48
N LEU A 94 -8.85 1.19 -2.00
CA LEU A 94 -9.08 2.38 -1.17
C LEU A 94 -10.54 2.42 -0.71
N THR A 95 -10.77 2.19 0.58
CA THR A 95 -12.11 2.03 1.15
C THR A 95 -12.79 3.33 1.59
N ASN A 96 -12.04 4.44 1.69
CA ASN A 96 -12.53 5.73 2.18
C ASN A 96 -12.27 6.89 1.21
N SER A 97 -12.32 6.63 -0.10
CA SER A 97 -12.03 7.63 -1.15
C SER A 97 -12.83 8.92 -1.02
N ASP A 98 -14.09 8.84 -0.60
CA ASP A 98 -15.02 9.96 -0.36
C ASP A 98 -14.64 10.85 0.85
N LYS A 99 -13.80 10.33 1.76
CA LYS A 99 -13.31 11.06 2.94
C LYS A 99 -11.95 11.71 2.73
N VAL A 100 -11.21 11.32 1.70
CA VAL A 100 -9.85 11.84 1.44
C VAL A 100 -9.80 12.69 0.17
N TYR A 101 -10.57 12.34 -0.87
CA TYR A 101 -10.58 13.08 -2.14
C TYR A 101 -11.76 14.03 -2.24
N SER A 102 -11.53 15.14 -2.94
CA SER A 102 -12.62 16.01 -3.37
C SER A 102 -13.56 15.27 -4.35
N PRO A 103 -14.87 15.59 -4.37
CA PRO A 103 -15.87 14.85 -5.16
C PRO A 103 -15.51 14.67 -6.65
N LYS A 104 -14.87 15.68 -7.26
CA LYS A 104 -14.36 15.63 -8.64
C LYS A 104 -13.43 14.44 -8.88
N PHE A 105 -12.52 14.16 -7.94
CA PHE A 105 -11.51 13.10 -8.09
C PHE A 105 -12.10 11.72 -7.74
N VAL A 106 -13.02 11.65 -6.77
CA VAL A 106 -13.78 10.41 -6.48
C VAL A 106 -14.50 9.92 -7.73
N GLU A 107 -15.17 10.82 -8.47
CA GLU A 107 -15.87 10.44 -9.70
C GLU A 107 -14.89 9.96 -10.78
N ARG A 108 -13.74 10.63 -10.95
CA ARG A 108 -12.71 10.19 -11.90
C ARG A 108 -12.16 8.80 -11.58
N ILE A 109 -11.93 8.50 -10.29
CA ILE A 109 -11.47 7.18 -9.84
C ILE A 109 -12.52 6.11 -10.20
N ARG A 110 -13.79 6.35 -9.84
CA ARG A 110 -14.90 5.43 -10.16
C ARG A 110 -15.10 5.20 -11.66
N GLN A 111 -14.84 6.22 -12.47
CA GLN A 111 -14.90 6.11 -13.93
C GLN A 111 -13.75 5.25 -14.47
N ALA A 112 -12.54 5.42 -13.93
CA ALA A 112 -11.37 4.63 -14.32
C ALA A 112 -11.50 3.15 -13.93
N GLU A 113 -12.18 2.83 -12.83
CA GLU A 113 -12.45 1.46 -12.40
C GLU A 113 -13.44 0.69 -13.29
N LYS A 114 -14.14 1.38 -14.21
CA LYS A 114 -15.16 0.77 -15.08
C LYS A 114 -14.73 0.63 -16.53
N GLN A 115 -13.54 1.10 -16.89
CA GLN A 115 -13.10 1.20 -18.28
C GLN A 115 -11.71 0.59 -18.45
N ASP A 116 -11.52 -0.14 -19.54
CA ASP A 116 -10.25 -0.77 -19.90
C ASP A 116 -9.24 0.24 -20.47
N GLU A 117 -9.61 1.51 -20.62
CA GLU A 117 -8.74 2.58 -21.11
C GLU A 117 -8.03 3.31 -19.98
N VAL A 118 -6.72 3.55 -20.15
CA VAL A 118 -5.92 4.37 -19.23
C VAL A 118 -6.46 5.80 -19.20
N LYS A 119 -6.96 6.24 -18.04
CA LYS A 119 -7.46 7.60 -17.81
C LYS A 119 -6.64 8.35 -16.79
N ASN A 120 -6.37 9.62 -17.10
CA ASN A 120 -5.75 10.55 -16.16
C ASN A 120 -6.77 10.90 -15.07
N THR A 121 -6.53 10.43 -13.85
CA THR A 121 -7.36 10.73 -12.68
C THR A 121 -6.91 12.04 -12.03
N ILE A 122 -5.60 12.23 -11.91
CA ILE A 122 -4.96 13.46 -11.45
C ILE A 122 -4.01 13.93 -12.54
N THR A 123 -4.16 15.18 -12.98
CA THR A 123 -3.33 15.79 -14.03
C THR A 123 -2.36 16.81 -13.45
N GLN A 124 -1.36 17.23 -14.23
CA GLN A 124 -0.47 18.33 -13.86
C GLN A 124 -1.23 19.61 -13.48
N THR A 125 -2.32 19.91 -14.19
CA THR A 125 -3.18 21.07 -13.90
C THR A 125 -3.90 20.93 -12.55
N ASP A 126 -4.30 19.71 -12.18
CA ASP A 126 -4.92 19.46 -10.88
C ASP A 126 -3.92 19.65 -9.74
N ILE A 127 -2.66 19.24 -9.95
CA ILE A 127 -1.56 19.43 -8.99
C ILE A 127 -1.29 20.93 -8.77
N THR A 128 -1.22 21.72 -9.85
CA THR A 128 -0.98 23.17 -9.74
C THR A 128 -2.17 23.93 -9.18
N THR A 129 -3.40 23.49 -9.47
CA THR A 129 -4.63 24.11 -8.94
C THR A 129 -4.86 23.76 -7.47
N GLY A 130 -4.41 22.57 -7.05
CA GLY A 130 -4.70 22.03 -5.72
C GLY A 130 -6.15 21.58 -5.57
N GLY A 131 -6.58 21.38 -4.32
CA GLY A 131 -7.92 20.89 -4.01
C GLY A 131 -8.16 19.41 -4.35
N ILE A 132 -7.09 18.64 -4.52
CA ILE A 132 -7.15 17.19 -4.77
C ILE A 132 -7.77 16.47 -3.58
N THR A 133 -7.27 16.78 -2.38
CA THR A 133 -7.72 16.20 -1.13
C THR A 133 -8.65 17.16 -0.37
N LEU A 134 -9.50 16.61 0.50
CA LEU A 134 -10.45 17.41 1.29
C LEU A 134 -9.78 18.24 2.38
N ASN A 135 -8.71 17.73 3.00
CA ASN A 135 -8.00 18.40 4.11
C ASN A 135 -6.58 18.83 3.70
N SER A 136 -6.45 19.68 2.68
CA SER A 136 -5.15 20.07 2.11
C SER A 136 -4.19 20.74 3.11
N GLY A 137 -4.71 21.40 4.15
CA GLY A 137 -3.92 22.09 5.19
C GLY A 137 -3.67 21.27 6.46
N GLY A 138 -4.14 20.02 6.54
CA GLY A 138 -4.06 19.19 7.73
C GLY A 138 -3.40 17.84 7.46
N LEU A 139 -3.96 16.78 8.05
CA LEU A 139 -3.59 15.39 7.79
C LEU A 139 -4.76 14.66 7.13
N ASN A 140 -4.45 13.71 6.24
CA ASN A 140 -5.40 12.76 5.69
C ASN A 140 -5.00 11.35 6.09
N THR A 141 -5.99 10.54 6.50
CA THR A 141 -5.82 9.11 6.77
C THR A 141 -6.50 8.30 5.65
N TRP A 142 -5.68 7.55 4.93
CA TRP A 142 -6.08 6.70 3.81
C TRP A 142 -6.26 5.27 4.32
N LYS A 143 -7.39 4.65 3.98
CA LYS A 143 -7.76 3.32 4.46
C LYS A 143 -7.77 2.33 3.31
N PHE A 144 -6.87 1.35 3.34
CA PHE A 144 -6.77 0.32 2.33
C PHE A 144 -7.16 -1.03 2.91
N HIS A 145 -7.79 -1.84 2.06
CA HIS A 145 -8.09 -3.23 2.35
C HIS A 145 -7.57 -4.12 1.21
N ALA A 146 -6.89 -5.20 1.56
CA ALA A 146 -6.39 -6.19 0.62
C ALA A 146 -6.64 -7.60 1.15
N ASP A 147 -7.09 -8.50 0.28
CA ASP A 147 -7.36 -9.90 0.59
C ASP A 147 -6.56 -10.80 -0.35
N ASP A 148 -6.01 -11.86 0.24
CA ASP A 148 -5.22 -12.90 -0.45
C ASP A 148 -3.97 -12.32 -1.13
N ASP A 149 -3.24 -11.45 -0.42
CA ASP A 149 -2.01 -10.83 -0.90
C ASP A 149 -0.78 -11.35 -0.12
N THR A 150 0.35 -11.47 -0.81
CA THR A 150 1.63 -11.86 -0.20
C THR A 150 2.35 -10.67 0.44
N ASP A 151 2.00 -9.45 0.04
CA ASP A 151 2.63 -8.23 0.52
C ASP A 151 1.71 -7.02 0.32
N PHE A 152 1.90 -6.00 1.16
CA PHE A 152 1.29 -4.70 1.00
C PHE A 152 2.41 -3.67 0.84
N ALA A 153 2.41 -2.96 -0.28
CA ALA A 153 3.32 -1.85 -0.56
C ALA A 153 2.53 -0.58 -0.87
N PHE A 154 3.11 0.58 -0.57
CA PHE A 154 2.49 1.85 -0.86
C PHE A 154 3.50 2.92 -1.27
N SER A 155 3.04 3.91 -2.01
CA SER A 155 3.76 5.13 -2.34
C SER A 155 2.99 6.35 -1.86
N ILE A 156 3.72 7.41 -1.52
CA ILE A 156 3.14 8.70 -1.18
C ILE A 156 3.82 9.77 -2.02
N SER A 157 3.05 10.71 -2.55
CA SER A 157 3.60 11.83 -3.32
C SER A 157 2.72 13.07 -3.21
N ASN A 158 3.33 14.25 -3.29
CA ASN A 158 2.63 15.52 -3.40
C ASN A 158 2.57 16.09 -4.84
N HIS A 159 3.15 15.39 -5.81
CA HIS A 159 3.31 15.90 -7.18
C HIS A 159 3.24 14.85 -8.29
N HIS A 160 2.91 13.59 -7.98
CA HIS A 160 2.72 12.58 -9.01
C HIS A 160 1.44 12.82 -9.81
N ILE A 161 1.53 12.60 -11.12
CA ILE A 161 0.38 12.52 -12.03
C ILE A 161 -0.19 11.10 -11.93
N TRP A 162 -1.51 10.97 -11.86
CA TRP A 162 -2.13 9.66 -11.63
C TRP A 162 -2.90 9.22 -12.86
N LYS A 163 -2.50 8.08 -13.39
CA LYS A 163 -3.23 7.37 -14.43
C LYS A 163 -3.76 6.08 -13.85
N ALA A 164 -5.02 5.76 -14.11
CA ALA A 164 -5.62 4.50 -13.70
C ALA A 164 -6.24 3.82 -14.91
N ALA A 165 -6.09 2.50 -14.98
CA ALA A 165 -6.84 1.62 -15.87
C ALA A 165 -7.42 0.46 -15.05
N SER A 166 -8.56 -0.07 -15.49
CA SER A 166 -9.05 -1.36 -15.02
C SER A 166 -8.38 -2.47 -15.83
N VAL A 167 -7.78 -3.45 -15.15
CA VAL A 167 -7.38 -4.71 -15.77
C VAL A 167 -8.22 -5.81 -15.16
N LEU A 168 -8.84 -6.62 -16.01
CA LEU A 168 -9.66 -7.74 -15.59
C LEU A 168 -8.73 -8.90 -15.17
N VAL A 169 -8.62 -9.15 -13.86
CA VAL A 169 -7.64 -10.10 -13.30
C VAL A 169 -8.22 -11.50 -13.14
N ASP A 170 -9.52 -11.63 -12.87
CA ASP A 170 -10.21 -12.92 -12.84
C ASP A 170 -11.56 -12.88 -13.56
N PRO A 171 -11.68 -13.51 -14.75
CA PRO A 171 -12.92 -13.60 -15.50
C PRO A 171 -14.06 -14.36 -14.79
N LYS A 172 -13.75 -15.20 -13.80
CA LYS A 172 -14.75 -16.03 -13.10
C LYS A 172 -15.41 -15.32 -11.93
N THR A 173 -14.69 -14.41 -11.27
CA THR A 173 -15.21 -13.61 -10.15
C THR A 173 -15.55 -12.17 -10.55
N GLY A 174 -15.12 -11.72 -11.73
CA GLY A 174 -15.31 -10.33 -12.18
C GLY A 174 -14.43 -9.34 -11.42
N ARG A 175 -13.41 -9.82 -10.70
CA ARG A 175 -12.47 -8.98 -9.95
C ARG A 175 -11.55 -8.27 -10.94
N GLY A 176 -11.71 -6.95 -11.04
CA GLY A 176 -10.77 -6.06 -11.69
C GLY A 176 -9.76 -5.53 -10.67
N THR A 177 -8.50 -5.40 -11.06
CA THR A 177 -7.53 -4.64 -10.27
C THR A 177 -7.22 -3.33 -10.98
N ARG A 178 -6.90 -2.33 -10.17
CA ARG A 178 -6.59 -0.98 -10.64
C ARG A 178 -5.08 -0.85 -10.78
N ASP A 179 -4.58 -0.92 -12.01
CA ASP A 179 -3.20 -0.54 -12.30
C ASP A 179 -3.10 0.98 -12.33
N GLN A 180 -2.27 1.53 -11.45
CA GLN A 180 -1.97 2.96 -11.45
C GLN A 180 -0.54 3.21 -11.87
N PHE A 181 -0.37 4.11 -12.83
CA PHE A 181 0.93 4.55 -13.31
C PHE A 181 1.19 5.97 -12.81
N GLY A 182 2.31 6.14 -12.12
CA GLY A 182 2.89 7.43 -11.70
C GLY A 182 4.03 7.83 -12.62
#